data_AF-A0A938PRJ5-F1
#
_entry.id   AF-A0A938PRJ5-F1
#
_cell.length_a   1.000
_cell.length_b   1.000
_cell.length_c   1.000
_cell.angle_alpha   90.00
_cell.angle_beta   90.00
_cell.angle_gamma   90.00
#
_symmetry.space_group_name_H-M   'P 1'
#
loop_
_entity.id
_entity.type
_entity.pdbx_description
1 polymer ?
#
loop_
_entity_poly.entity_id
_entity_poly.type
_entity_poly.pdbx_seq_one_letter_code
_entity_poly.pdbx_strand_id
1 'polypeptide(L)'
;MLQGALRDGLWDSVMVAQHMLHQHACDRVYPLTRQYGAGTLLMFVVRGIFAQPERLASTLAELGLPPLDFLVHPGGASTMVDAAYRFIRHEPGVDVVLFGTSDLEHLHANIESINKPALPVSDVARLRAVYGHVSGVGLDVPARPTR
;
A
#
# COMPACT_ATOMS: atom_id res chain seq x y z
N MET A 1 -17.43 -3.73 -9.67
CA MET A 1 -16.86 -4.07 -11.00
C MET A 1 -15.84 -5.19 -10.88
N LEU A 2 -14.66 -4.98 -10.27
CA LEU A 2 -13.57 -5.98 -10.23
C LEU A 2 -13.98 -7.35 -9.67
N GLN A 3 -14.74 -7.40 -8.58
CA GLN A 3 -15.24 -8.66 -8.01
C GLN A 3 -16.17 -9.43 -8.96
N GLY A 4 -16.90 -8.72 -9.83
CA GLY A 4 -17.71 -9.34 -10.87
C GLY A 4 -16.82 -9.99 -11.92
N ALA A 5 -15.88 -9.21 -12.47
CA ALA A 5 -14.92 -9.68 -13.46
C ALA A 5 -14.12 -10.90 -12.99
N LEU A 6 -13.67 -10.92 -11.73
CA LEU A 6 -12.95 -12.07 -11.16
C LEU A 6 -13.80 -13.36 -11.19
N ARG A 7 -15.13 -13.26 -10.96
CA ARG A 7 -16.02 -14.43 -10.95
C ARG A 7 -16.26 -15.02 -12.33
N ASP A 8 -16.00 -14.26 -13.39
CA ASP A 8 -16.07 -14.77 -14.75
C ASP A 8 -14.97 -15.81 -15.02
N GLY A 9 -13.88 -15.80 -14.24
CA GLY A 9 -12.79 -16.78 -14.36
C GLY A 9 -11.96 -16.65 -15.64
N LEU A 10 -12.00 -15.47 -16.28
CA LEU A 10 -11.35 -15.21 -17.57
C LEU A 10 -10.05 -14.41 -17.45
N TRP A 11 -9.63 -14.02 -16.25
CA TRP A 11 -8.53 -13.08 -16.02
C TRP A 11 -7.39 -13.74 -15.26
N ASP A 12 -6.20 -13.75 -15.85
CA ASP A 12 -4.99 -14.29 -15.20
C ASP A 12 -4.36 -13.31 -14.20
N SER A 13 -4.66 -12.01 -14.33
CA SER A 13 -4.13 -11.00 -13.41
C SER A 13 -5.02 -9.78 -13.28
N VAL A 14 -4.90 -9.11 -12.14
CA VAL A 14 -5.63 -7.88 -11.81
C VAL A 14 -4.72 -6.86 -11.16
N MET A 15 -4.93 -5.59 -11.51
CA MET A 15 -4.26 -4.48 -10.83
C MET A 15 -5.14 -3.95 -9.71
N VAL A 16 -4.57 -3.82 -8.51
CA VAL A 16 -5.29 -3.46 -7.29
C VAL A 16 -4.57 -2.34 -6.58
N ALA A 17 -5.31 -1.36 -6.07
CA ALA A 17 -4.75 -0.33 -5.21
C ALA A 17 -4.84 -0.78 -3.74
N GLN A 18 -3.73 -0.75 -3.01
CA GLN A 18 -3.72 -0.96 -1.56
C GLN A 18 -2.53 -0.24 -0.92
N HIS A 19 -2.76 0.37 0.24
CA HIS A 19 -1.75 0.97 1.11
C HIS A 19 -2.27 1.10 2.54
N MET A 20 -1.48 1.67 3.46
CA MET A 20 -1.80 1.73 4.90
C MET A 20 -3.11 2.47 5.25
N LEU A 21 -3.65 3.28 4.34
CA LEU A 21 -4.91 4.03 4.50
C LEU A 21 -6.01 3.59 3.51
N HIS A 22 -5.80 2.47 2.82
CA HIS A 22 -6.78 1.87 1.92
C HIS A 22 -6.54 0.35 1.89
N GLN A 23 -7.21 -0.38 2.79
CA GLN A 23 -6.82 -1.75 3.15
C GLN A 23 -7.84 -2.84 2.73
N HIS A 24 -8.93 -2.45 2.07
CA HIS A 24 -10.09 -3.34 1.88
C HIS A 24 -9.91 -4.45 0.83
N ALA A 25 -8.86 -4.41 0.02
CA ALA A 25 -8.63 -5.46 -0.97
C ALA A 25 -8.34 -6.82 -0.30
N CYS A 26 -7.81 -6.80 0.93
CA CYS A 26 -7.59 -7.97 1.79
C CYS A 26 -8.84 -8.85 1.91
N ASP A 27 -10.00 -8.23 2.16
CA ASP A 27 -11.25 -8.97 2.42
C ASP A 27 -12.14 -9.05 1.19
N ARG A 28 -12.02 -8.10 0.26
CA ARG A 28 -12.96 -7.95 -0.87
C ARG A 28 -12.45 -8.52 -2.18
N VAL A 29 -11.13 -8.52 -2.39
CA VAL A 29 -10.51 -8.83 -3.68
C VAL A 29 -9.66 -10.09 -3.59
N TYR A 30 -8.71 -10.15 -2.66
CA TYR A 30 -7.74 -11.26 -2.60
C TYR A 30 -8.36 -12.66 -2.36
N PRO A 31 -9.50 -12.82 -1.68
CA PRO A 31 -10.15 -14.13 -1.61
C PRO A 31 -10.62 -14.61 -3.00
N LEU A 32 -11.13 -13.69 -3.83
CA LEU A 32 -11.58 -14.00 -5.19
C LEU A 32 -10.40 -14.25 -6.11
N THR A 33 -9.30 -13.49 -6.01
CA THR A 33 -8.12 -13.73 -6.85
C THR A 33 -7.53 -15.13 -6.60
N ARG A 34 -7.46 -15.56 -5.34
CA ARG A 34 -7.07 -16.93 -4.97
C ARG A 34 -8.06 -17.98 -5.46
N GLN A 35 -9.36 -17.72 -5.31
CA GLN A 35 -10.41 -18.65 -5.73
C GLN A 35 -10.39 -18.89 -7.25
N TYR A 36 -10.16 -17.84 -8.04
CA TYR A 36 -10.24 -17.88 -9.49
C TYR A 36 -8.88 -17.91 -10.20
N GLY A 37 -7.77 -18.02 -9.44
CA GLY A 37 -6.42 -18.20 -10.00
C GLY A 37 -5.82 -16.95 -10.65
N ALA A 38 -6.25 -15.75 -10.26
CA ALA A 38 -5.70 -14.49 -10.78
C ALA A 38 -4.55 -13.98 -9.89
N GLY A 39 -3.43 -13.59 -10.50
CA GLY A 39 -2.35 -12.89 -9.82
C GLY A 39 -2.67 -11.41 -9.58
N THR A 40 -2.04 -10.80 -8.58
CA THR A 40 -2.24 -9.40 -8.20
C THR A 40 -1.02 -8.53 -8.51
N LEU A 41 -1.29 -7.35 -9.07
CA LEU A 41 -0.30 -6.29 -9.27
C LEU A 41 -0.71 -5.07 -8.46
N LEU A 42 0.12 -4.68 -7.50
CA LEU A 42 -0.21 -3.63 -6.53
C LEU A 42 0.31 -2.28 -6.98
N MET A 43 -0.62 -1.33 -7.09
CA MET A 43 -0.35 0.09 -7.36
C MET A 43 -0.67 0.96 -6.13
N PHE A 44 -0.21 2.21 -6.13
CA PHE A 44 -0.40 3.19 -5.03
C PHE A 44 0.21 2.81 -3.68
N VAL A 45 1.19 1.91 -3.66
CA VAL A 45 1.86 1.50 -2.40
C VAL A 45 2.56 2.68 -1.72
N VAL A 46 3.26 3.51 -2.49
CA VAL A 46 4.03 4.66 -1.96
C VAL A 46 3.72 5.96 -2.68
N ARG A 47 3.82 5.96 -4.02
CA ARG A 47 3.74 7.17 -4.83
C ARG A 47 2.41 7.88 -4.58
N GLY A 48 2.47 9.13 -4.14
CA GLY A 48 1.31 9.88 -3.65
C GLY A 48 1.53 10.33 -2.21
N ILE A 49 0.61 9.96 -1.33
CA ILE A 49 0.54 10.48 0.04
C ILE A 49 1.77 10.15 0.91
N PHE A 50 2.35 8.94 0.79
CA PHE A 50 3.48 8.53 1.64
C PHE A 50 4.83 9.12 1.22
N ALA A 51 4.92 9.67 0.00
CA ALA A 51 6.09 10.40 -0.47
C ALA A 51 6.03 11.91 -0.11
N GLN A 52 4.94 12.37 0.51
CA GLN A 52 4.69 13.78 0.82
C GLN A 52 4.32 13.93 2.30
N PRO A 53 5.30 14.09 3.21
CA PRO A 53 5.05 14.08 4.66
C PRO A 53 3.99 15.08 5.13
N GLU A 54 4.00 16.30 4.61
CA GLU A 54 3.01 17.33 4.95
C GLU A 54 1.60 16.93 4.54
N ARG A 55 1.45 16.37 3.33
CA ARG A 55 0.18 15.89 2.81
C ARG A 55 -0.35 14.71 3.63
N LEU A 56 0.53 13.78 4.03
CA LEU A 56 0.14 12.68 4.89
C LEU A 56 -0.37 13.19 6.24
N ALA A 57 0.36 14.13 6.85
CA ALA A 57 -0.02 14.72 8.13
C ALA A 57 -1.37 15.46 8.04
N SER A 58 -1.58 16.27 7.01
CA SER A 58 -2.85 17.00 6.83
C SER A 58 -4.03 16.05 6.61
N THR A 59 -3.87 15.03 5.77
CA THR A 59 -4.92 14.02 5.54
C THR A 59 -5.27 13.24 6.81
N LEU A 60 -4.28 12.85 7.62
CA LEU A 60 -4.55 12.16 8.89
C LEU A 60 -5.28 13.06 9.88
N ALA A 61 -4.91 14.35 9.95
CA ALA A 61 -5.59 15.32 10.79
C ALA A 61 -7.06 15.54 10.35
N GLU A 62 -7.32 15.67 9.05
CA GLU A 62 -8.67 15.81 8.49
C GLU A 62 -9.55 14.59 8.79
N LEU A 63 -8.97 13.39 8.82
CA LEU A 63 -9.66 12.15 9.18
C LEU A 63 -9.81 11.96 10.70
N GLY A 64 -9.21 12.84 11.53
CA GLY A 64 -9.19 12.68 12.99
C GLY A 64 -8.39 11.46 13.45
N LEU A 65 -7.40 11.02 12.67
CA LEU A 65 -6.59 9.83 12.93
C LEU A 65 -5.19 10.20 13.44
N PRO A 66 -4.59 9.36 14.29
CA PRO A 66 -3.24 9.62 14.79
C PRO A 66 -2.19 9.53 13.67
N PRO A 67 -1.03 10.19 13.82
CA PRO A 67 0.09 10.05 12.90
C PRO A 67 0.59 8.61 12.81
N LEU A 68 1.22 8.27 11.68
CA LEU A 68 1.83 6.96 11.41
C LEU A 68 3.28 6.86 11.91
N ASP A 69 3.76 7.84 12.67
CA ASP A 69 5.12 7.93 13.20
C ASP A 69 5.51 6.72 14.07
N PHE A 70 4.53 6.05 14.69
CA PHE A 70 4.75 4.81 15.44
C PHE A 70 5.37 3.67 14.63
N LEU A 71 5.38 3.75 13.29
CA LEU A 71 6.02 2.75 12.42
C LEU A 71 7.53 2.95 12.32
N VAL A 72 8.04 4.15 12.63
CA VAL A 72 9.44 4.52 12.45
C VAL A 72 10.14 4.54 13.81
N HIS A 73 10.80 3.43 14.14
CA HIS A 73 11.49 3.23 15.41
C HIS A 73 12.54 2.11 15.30
N PRO A 74 13.44 1.95 16.29
CA PRO A 74 14.34 0.79 16.34
C PRO A 74 13.56 -0.52 16.31
N GLY A 75 13.85 -1.39 15.33
CA GLY A 75 13.13 -2.64 15.07
C GLY A 75 11.90 -2.52 14.17
N GLY A 76 11.44 -1.31 13.89
CA GLY A 76 10.36 -1.00 12.95
C GLY A 76 10.88 -0.65 11.55
N ALA A 77 10.20 0.29 10.89
CA ALA A 77 10.63 0.84 9.61
C ALA A 77 11.72 1.91 9.77
N SER A 78 12.55 2.08 8.75
CA SER A 78 13.56 3.16 8.72
C SER A 78 12.97 4.50 8.28
N THR A 79 11.94 4.47 7.42
CA THR A 79 11.24 5.65 6.90
C THR A 79 9.77 5.31 6.64
N MET A 80 8.94 6.32 6.37
CA MET A 80 7.53 6.09 5.97
C MET A 80 7.42 5.29 4.66
N VAL A 81 8.34 5.52 3.73
CA VAL A 81 8.42 4.79 2.45
C VAL A 81 8.78 3.32 2.70
N ASP A 82 9.76 3.06 3.57
CA ASP A 82 10.13 1.70 4.00
C ASP A 82 8.94 0.97 4.64
N ALA A 83 8.21 1.67 5.52
CA ALA A 83 7.02 1.13 6.17
C ALA A 83 5.94 0.74 5.15
N ALA A 84 5.67 1.64 4.20
CA ALA A 84 4.66 1.42 3.17
C ALA A 84 4.98 0.21 2.28
N TYR A 85 6.23 0.06 1.83
CA TYR A 85 6.64 -1.12 1.06
C TYR A 85 6.56 -2.40 1.87
N ARG A 86 7.10 -2.41 3.09
CA ARG A 86 7.14 -3.62 3.93
C ARG A 86 5.73 -4.05 4.37
N PHE A 87 4.81 -3.11 4.58
CA PHE A 87 3.41 -3.43 4.86
C PHE A 87 2.75 -4.16 3.69
N ILE A 88 2.89 -3.65 2.47
CA ILE A 88 2.21 -4.25 1.30
C ILE A 88 2.91 -5.50 0.77
N ARG A 89 4.23 -5.52 0.71
CA ARG A 89 5.00 -6.64 0.15
C ARG A 89 4.80 -7.95 0.92
N HIS A 90 4.50 -7.88 2.21
CA HIS A 90 4.25 -9.05 3.04
C HIS A 90 2.78 -9.33 3.27
N GLU A 91 1.90 -8.58 2.61
CA GLU A 91 0.47 -8.78 2.75
C GLU A 91 0.02 -10.07 2.06
N PRO A 92 -0.73 -10.95 2.74
CA PRO A 92 -1.29 -12.13 2.10
C PRO A 92 -2.16 -11.77 0.89
N GLY A 93 -1.77 -12.26 -0.28
CA GLY A 93 -2.52 -12.10 -1.53
C GLY A 93 -1.98 -11.01 -2.44
N VAL A 94 -0.84 -10.42 -2.07
CA VAL A 94 -0.01 -9.58 -2.94
C VAL A 94 1.05 -10.44 -3.62
N ASP A 95 1.05 -10.46 -4.95
CA ASP A 95 2.01 -11.23 -5.76
C ASP A 95 3.12 -10.34 -6.31
N VAL A 96 2.75 -9.18 -6.87
CA VAL A 96 3.68 -8.20 -7.44
C VAL A 96 3.44 -6.82 -6.84
N VAL A 97 4.48 -6.20 -6.30
CA VAL A 97 4.46 -4.79 -5.86
C VAL A 97 5.07 -3.92 -6.94
N LEU A 98 4.27 -3.02 -7.51
CA LEU A 98 4.75 -2.06 -8.51
C LEU A 98 5.31 -0.82 -7.82
N PHE A 99 6.47 -0.37 -8.29
CA PHE A 99 6.97 0.95 -8.00
C PHE A 99 7.60 1.57 -9.24
N GLY A 100 7.68 2.90 -9.26
CA GLY A 100 8.26 3.64 -10.37
C GLY A 100 8.98 4.87 -9.86
N THR A 101 10.17 5.12 -10.40
CA THR A 101 11.00 6.28 -10.09
C THR A 101 11.91 6.57 -11.29
N SER A 102 12.20 7.85 -11.53
CA SER A 102 13.23 8.30 -12.47
C SER A 102 14.56 8.62 -11.76
N ASP A 103 14.59 8.49 -10.44
CA ASP A 103 15.74 8.73 -9.59
C ASP A 103 16.38 7.39 -9.19
N LEU A 104 17.70 7.28 -9.39
CA LEU A 104 18.47 6.05 -9.17
C LEU A 104 18.66 5.72 -7.68
N GLU A 105 18.78 6.74 -6.83
CA GLU A 105 18.90 6.54 -5.38
C GLU A 105 17.57 6.00 -4.83
N HIS A 106 16.45 6.60 -5.24
CA HIS A 106 15.13 6.08 -4.93
C HIS A 106 14.91 4.66 -5.45
N LEU A 107 15.45 4.30 -6.64
CA LEU A 107 15.34 2.95 -7.18
C LEU A 107 15.99 1.93 -6.22
N HIS A 108 17.22 2.18 -5.80
CA HIS A 108 17.92 1.31 -4.87
C HIS A 108 17.23 1.24 -3.51
N ALA A 109 16.82 2.39 -2.95
CA ALA A 109 16.14 2.44 -1.65
C ALA A 109 14.79 1.69 -1.66
N ASN A 110 14.03 1.79 -2.76
CA ASN A 110 12.76 1.07 -2.92
C ASN A 110 13.00 -0.46 -3.01
N ILE A 111 14.00 -0.89 -3.78
CA ILE A 111 14.38 -2.30 -3.90
C ILE A 111 14.80 -2.86 -2.54
N GLU A 112 15.61 -2.13 -1.78
CA GLU A 112 16.04 -2.53 -0.45
C GLU A 112 14.83 -2.69 0.49
N SER A 113 13.94 -1.69 0.51
CA SER A 113 12.73 -1.69 1.36
C SER A 113 11.81 -2.89 1.05
N ILE A 114 11.60 -3.20 -0.22
CA ILE A 114 10.77 -4.33 -0.66
C ILE A 114 11.40 -5.67 -0.22
N ASN A 115 12.72 -5.78 -0.21
CA ASN A 115 13.39 -7.03 0.16
C ASN A 115 13.62 -7.21 1.67
N LYS A 116 13.32 -6.20 2.49
CA LYS A 116 13.40 -6.32 3.95
C LYS A 116 12.34 -7.28 4.51
N PRO A 117 12.58 -7.85 5.71
CA PRO A 117 11.56 -8.61 6.43
C PRO A 117 10.28 -7.80 6.69
N ALA A 118 9.20 -8.51 7.02
CA ALA A 118 7.93 -7.88 7.38
C ALA A 118 8.10 -6.85 8.52
N LEU A 119 7.16 -5.92 8.62
CA LEU A 119 7.03 -5.07 9.80
C LEU A 119 6.72 -5.93 11.04
N PRO A 120 7.06 -5.47 12.25
CA PRO A 120 6.64 -6.11 13.49
C PRO A 120 5.13 -6.38 13.51
N VAL A 121 4.74 -7.55 14.03
CA VAL A 121 3.33 -7.97 14.07
C VAL A 121 2.48 -6.97 14.87
N SER A 122 3.03 -6.38 15.94
CA SER A 122 2.38 -5.32 16.72
C SER A 122 2.00 -4.11 15.87
N ASP A 123 2.88 -3.73 14.94
CA ASP A 123 2.74 -2.53 14.14
C ASP A 123 1.69 -2.75 13.06
N VAL A 124 1.74 -3.92 12.42
CA VAL A 124 0.73 -4.37 11.45
C VAL A 124 -0.63 -4.47 12.15
N ALA A 125 -0.71 -5.04 13.35
CA ALA A 125 -1.95 -5.13 14.11
C ALA A 125 -2.53 -3.75 14.44
N ARG A 126 -1.68 -2.80 14.85
CA ARG A 126 -2.09 -1.41 15.10
C ARG A 126 -2.55 -0.73 13.81
N LEU A 127 -1.84 -0.93 12.69
CA LEU A 127 -2.25 -0.41 11.37
C LEU A 127 -3.66 -0.88 10.98
N ARG A 128 -3.93 -2.16 11.19
CA ARG A 128 -5.23 -2.78 10.88
C ARG A 128 -6.32 -2.24 11.79
N ALA A 129 -6.07 -2.18 13.09
CA ALA A 129 -7.04 -1.71 14.08
C ALA A 129 -7.40 -0.23 13.92
N VAL A 130 -6.40 0.62 13.69
CA VAL A 130 -6.60 2.08 13.66
C VAL A 130 -7.03 2.56 12.27
N TYR A 131 -6.48 2.01 11.19
CA TYR A 131 -6.67 2.56 9.83
C TYR A 131 -7.39 1.61 8.87
N GLY A 132 -7.68 0.36 9.27
CA GLY A 132 -8.31 -0.63 8.38
C GLY A 132 -9.72 -0.27 7.91
N HIS A 133 -10.39 0.65 8.61
CA HIS A 133 -11.70 1.17 8.23
C HIS A 133 -11.64 2.32 7.21
N VAL A 134 -10.46 2.89 6.95
CA VAL A 134 -10.28 4.04 6.06
C VAL A 134 -10.37 3.61 4.61
N SER A 135 -11.13 4.38 3.82
CA SER A 135 -11.39 4.12 2.40
C SER A 135 -11.30 5.40 1.57
N GLY A 136 -11.03 5.28 0.26
CA GLY A 136 -11.03 6.42 -0.68
C GLY A 136 -9.87 7.41 -0.55
N VAL A 137 -8.90 7.18 0.33
CA VAL A 137 -7.76 8.09 0.57
C VAL A 137 -6.57 7.71 -0.31
N GLY A 138 -5.86 8.71 -0.86
CA GLY A 138 -4.55 8.51 -1.49
C GLY A 138 -4.56 7.83 -2.86
N LEU A 139 -5.74 7.67 -3.47
CA LEU A 139 -5.94 7.06 -4.79
C LEU A 139 -6.00 8.11 -5.92
N ASP A 140 -5.36 9.25 -5.73
CA ASP A 140 -5.45 10.38 -6.65
C ASP A 140 -4.59 10.15 -7.89
N VAL A 141 -5.13 10.53 -9.04
CA VAL A 141 -4.35 10.64 -10.27
C VAL A 141 -3.31 11.76 -10.07
N PRO A 142 -2.02 11.55 -10.42
CA PRO A 142 -1.03 12.61 -10.34
C PRO A 142 -1.52 13.86 -11.08
N ALA A 143 -1.43 15.02 -10.43
CA ALA A 143 -1.72 16.29 -11.08
C ALA A 143 -0.88 16.40 -12.36
N ARG A 144 -1.49 16.91 -13.44
CA ARG A 144 -0.78 17.15 -14.69
C ARG A 144 0.41 18.08 -14.38
N PRO A 145 1.63 17.77 -14.81
CA PRO A 145 2.75 18.69 -14.61
C PRO A 145 2.37 20.05 -15.19
N THR A 146 2.49 21.11 -14.39
CA THR A 146 2.46 22.47 -14.91
C THR A 146 3.63 22.59 -15.89
N ARG A 147 3.31 22.71 -17.18
CA ARG A 147 4.30 23.00 -18.23
C ARG A 147 4.82 24.42 -18.08
#